data_AF-A0A376LN71-F1
#
_entry.id   AF-A0A376LN71-F1
#
_cell.length_a   1.000
_cell.length_b   1.000
_cell.length_c   1.000
_cell.angle_alpha   90.00
_cell.angle_beta   90.00
_cell.angle_gamma   90.00
#
_symmetry.space_group_name_H-M   'P 1'
#
loop_
_entity.id
_entity.type
_entity.pdbx_description
1 polymer ?
#
loop_
_entity_poly.entity_id
_entity_poly.type
_entity_poly.pdbx_seq_one_letter_code
_entity_poly.pdbx_strand_id
1 'polypeptide(L)'
;MMQVQKMVKKATLHPKSVRIPGYLVDIVVVDPDQTQLYGGAPVNRFISGDFTLDDSTKLSLPLNQRKLVARRALFEMRKGAVGNVGVGIADGIGLVAREEGCADDFILTVETGPIGGITSQGIAFGANVNTRAILDMTSQFDFYHGGGLDVCYLSFAEVDQHGNVGVHKFNGKIMGTGGFIDISATRRKSCSAAH
;
A
#
# COMPACT_ATOMS: atom_id res chain seq x y z
N MET A 1 -18.47 -2.31 19.37
CA MET A 1 -17.34 -2.84 20.16
C MET A 1 -16.04 -2.37 19.53
N MET A 2 -15.09 -1.88 20.33
CA MET A 2 -13.76 -1.41 19.91
C MET A 2 -12.69 -2.10 20.75
N GLN A 3 -11.79 -2.85 20.12
CA GLN A 3 -10.64 -3.45 20.79
C GLN A 3 -9.47 -2.45 20.88
N VAL A 4 -8.77 -2.39 22.01
CA VAL A 4 -7.61 -1.52 22.22
C VAL A 4 -6.49 -2.24 22.98
N GLN A 5 -5.24 -1.84 22.76
CA GLN A 5 -4.08 -2.38 23.50
C GLN A 5 -4.02 -1.89 24.96
N LYS A 6 -4.48 -0.65 25.23
CA LYS A 6 -4.49 -0.06 26.58
C LYS A 6 -5.51 1.06 26.71
N MET A 7 -5.87 1.35 27.95
CA MET A 7 -6.66 2.52 28.36
C MET A 7 -5.76 3.57 29.02
N VAL A 8 -6.18 4.84 28.96
CA VAL A 8 -5.47 5.97 29.56
C VAL A 8 -6.41 6.85 30.37
N LYS A 9 -5.86 7.75 31.18
CA LYS A 9 -6.62 8.72 31.97
C LYS A 9 -7.49 9.59 31.05
N LYS A 10 -8.69 9.96 31.52
CA LYS A 10 -9.60 10.86 30.79
C LYS A 10 -8.90 12.16 30.42
N ALA A 11 -9.12 12.61 29.18
CA ALA A 11 -8.63 13.88 28.64
C ALA A 11 -7.09 14.06 28.67
N THR A 12 -6.33 12.97 28.57
CA THR A 12 -4.85 13.03 28.46
C THR A 12 -4.31 12.71 27.07
N LEU A 13 -5.15 12.27 26.12
CA LEU A 13 -4.74 12.12 24.73
C LEU A 13 -4.66 13.48 24.05
N HIS A 14 -3.67 13.69 23.18
CA HIS A 14 -3.58 14.90 22.38
C HIS A 14 -4.81 15.00 21.45
N PRO A 15 -5.57 16.11 21.47
CA PRO A 15 -6.87 16.17 20.80
C PRO A 15 -6.79 16.01 19.27
N LYS A 16 -5.70 16.46 18.63
CA LYS A 16 -5.49 16.27 17.18
C LYS A 16 -5.08 14.84 16.79
N SER A 17 -4.76 13.99 17.76
CA SER A 17 -4.39 12.59 17.55
C SER A 17 -5.57 11.64 17.78
N VAL A 18 -6.72 12.14 18.24
CA VAL A 18 -7.95 11.36 18.41
C VAL A 18 -8.62 11.15 17.04
N ARG A 19 -8.80 9.90 16.62
CA ARG A 19 -9.44 9.53 15.34
C ARG A 19 -10.92 9.17 15.48
N ILE A 20 -11.31 8.60 16.62
CA ILE A 20 -12.68 8.17 16.90
C ILE A 20 -13.15 8.87 18.18
N PRO A 21 -14.13 9.77 18.12
CA PRO A 21 -14.75 10.37 19.30
C PRO A 21 -15.44 9.33 20.20
N GLY A 22 -15.30 9.48 21.52
CA GLY A 22 -15.76 8.48 22.49
C GLY A 22 -17.27 8.21 22.49
N TYR A 23 -18.11 9.14 22.01
CA TYR A 23 -19.56 8.94 21.93
C TYR A 23 -20.00 7.99 20.80
N LEU A 24 -19.10 7.60 19.90
CA LEU A 24 -19.36 6.59 18.86
C LEU A 24 -19.04 5.17 19.33
N VAL A 25 -18.61 5.00 20.59
CA VAL A 25 -18.11 3.73 21.11
C VAL A 25 -18.97 3.25 22.28
N ASP A 26 -19.73 2.18 22.06
CA ASP A 26 -20.60 1.61 23.10
C ASP A 26 -19.88 0.64 24.05
N ILE A 27 -18.90 -0.11 23.52
CA ILE A 27 -18.19 -1.18 24.24
C ILE A 27 -16.71 -1.13 23.89
N VAL A 28 -15.84 -1.12 24.90
CA VAL A 28 -14.38 -1.21 24.75
C VAL A 28 -13.90 -2.54 25.31
N VAL A 29 -13.05 -3.24 24.56
CA VAL A 29 -12.37 -4.47 24.98
C VAL A 29 -10.87 -4.19 25.02
N VAL A 30 -10.21 -4.48 26.14
CA VAL A 30 -8.75 -4.31 26.26
C VAL A 30 -8.07 -5.64 26.02
N ASP A 31 -7.23 -5.70 24.99
CA ASP A 31 -6.35 -6.81 24.67
C ASP A 31 -4.89 -6.34 24.80
N PRO A 32 -4.22 -6.56 25.95
CA PRO A 32 -2.87 -6.04 26.19
C PRO A 32 -1.82 -6.65 25.25
N ASP A 33 -2.09 -7.83 24.69
CA ASP A 33 -1.20 -8.61 23.83
C ASP A 33 -1.44 -8.36 22.34
N GLN A 34 -2.34 -7.44 21.98
CA GLN A 34 -2.60 -7.06 20.60
C GLN A 34 -1.31 -6.65 19.86
N THR A 35 -1.04 -7.29 18.72
CA THR A 35 0.12 -7.02 17.87
C THR A 35 -0.27 -6.27 16.58
N GLN A 36 0.71 -5.63 15.92
CA GLN A 36 0.46 -4.83 14.71
C GLN A 36 0.06 -5.68 13.49
N LEU A 37 0.62 -6.89 13.41
CA LEU A 37 0.45 -7.82 12.30
C LEU A 37 0.33 -9.25 12.85
N TYR A 38 -0.09 -10.18 12.02
CA TYR A 38 -0.05 -11.60 12.36
C TYR A 38 1.37 -12.08 12.68
N GLY A 39 1.46 -13.18 13.45
CA GLY A 39 2.73 -13.80 13.83
C GLY A 39 3.26 -13.38 15.21
N GLY A 40 2.56 -12.50 15.93
CA GLY A 40 2.87 -12.20 17.33
C GLY A 40 4.17 -11.40 17.54
N ALA A 41 4.66 -10.72 16.50
CA ALA A 41 5.84 -9.88 16.61
C ALA A 41 5.57 -8.68 17.55
N PRO A 42 6.58 -8.25 18.34
CA PRO A 42 6.43 -7.07 19.19
C PRO A 42 6.22 -5.80 18.34
N VAL A 43 5.69 -4.75 18.98
CA VAL A 43 5.44 -3.46 18.33
C VAL A 43 6.73 -2.92 17.70
N ASN A 44 6.68 -2.72 16.39
CA ASN A 44 7.72 -2.06 15.62
C ASN A 44 7.40 -0.56 15.48
N ARG A 45 8.29 0.26 16.03
CA ARG A 45 8.15 1.73 16.07
C ARG A 45 8.45 2.40 14.72
N PHE A 46 9.12 1.72 13.78
CA PHE A 46 9.26 2.16 12.39
C PHE A 46 7.92 2.01 11.63
N ILE A 47 7.20 0.91 11.84
CA ILE A 47 5.83 0.72 11.29
C ILE A 47 4.87 1.74 11.89
N SER A 48 5.08 2.12 13.15
CA SER A 48 4.29 3.18 13.80
C SER A 48 4.54 4.57 13.21
N GLY A 49 5.62 4.75 12.44
CA GLY A 49 6.05 6.05 11.91
C GLY A 49 6.79 6.93 12.91
N ASP A 50 7.17 6.40 14.08
CA ASP A 50 7.84 7.18 15.14
C ASP A 50 9.34 7.36 14.88
N PHE A 51 9.94 6.47 14.07
CA PHE A 51 11.35 6.50 13.71
C PHE A 51 11.52 6.31 12.21
N THR A 52 12.64 6.82 11.69
CA THR A 52 13.09 6.59 10.30
C THR A 52 14.07 5.42 10.30
N LEU A 53 13.77 4.39 9.52
CA LEU A 53 14.65 3.26 9.29
C LEU A 53 15.84 3.72 8.42
N ASP A 54 17.05 3.34 8.81
CA ASP A 54 18.23 3.49 7.95
C ASP A 54 18.11 2.54 6.75
N ASP A 55 17.96 3.13 5.56
CA ASP A 55 17.81 2.45 4.28
C ASP A 55 19.00 2.71 3.34
N SER A 56 20.14 3.16 3.89
CA SER A 56 21.39 3.40 3.14
C SER A 56 21.94 2.16 2.45
N THR A 57 21.57 0.96 2.93
CA THR A 57 22.02 -0.30 2.35
C THR A 57 21.26 -0.55 1.04
N LYS A 58 21.98 -0.57 -0.09
CA LYS A 58 21.40 -0.92 -1.38
C LYS A 58 21.01 -2.40 -1.40
N LEU A 59 19.73 -2.68 -1.21
CA LEU A 59 19.14 -3.98 -1.47
C LEU A 59 19.05 -4.20 -2.99
N SER A 60 19.85 -5.11 -3.51
CA SER A 60 19.75 -5.55 -4.91
C SER A 60 18.84 -6.78 -4.98
N LEU A 61 17.80 -6.71 -5.80
CA LEU A 61 16.96 -7.88 -6.08
C LEU A 61 17.71 -8.83 -7.04
N PRO A 62 17.69 -10.16 -6.85
CA PRO A 62 18.19 -11.08 -7.86
C PRO A 62 17.49 -10.87 -9.20
N LEU A 63 18.23 -10.98 -10.31
CA LEU A 63 17.64 -10.87 -11.64
C LEU A 63 16.81 -12.11 -11.95
N ASN A 64 15.49 -11.99 -11.78
CA ASN A 64 14.50 -13.00 -12.08
C ASN A 64 13.34 -12.37 -12.88
N GLN A 65 12.31 -13.17 -13.20
CA GLN A 65 11.14 -12.70 -13.95
C GLN A 65 10.45 -11.50 -13.30
N ARG A 66 10.30 -11.48 -11.96
CA ARG A 66 9.69 -10.36 -11.23
C ARG A 66 10.52 -9.08 -11.38
N LYS A 67 11.84 -9.17 -11.21
CA LYS A 67 12.73 -8.01 -11.39
C LYS A 67 12.72 -7.50 -12.83
N LEU A 68 12.68 -8.40 -13.82
CA LEU A 68 12.58 -8.01 -15.23
C LEU A 68 11.31 -7.20 -15.50
N VAL A 69 10.16 -7.70 -15.05
CA VAL A 69 8.87 -7.02 -15.20
C VAL A 69 8.86 -5.68 -14.45
N ALA A 70 9.35 -5.65 -13.21
CA ALA A 70 9.44 -4.41 -12.42
C ALA A 70 10.35 -3.36 -13.08
N ARG A 71 11.50 -3.75 -13.65
CA ARG A 71 12.37 -2.85 -14.43
C ARG A 71 11.67 -2.29 -15.65
N ARG A 72 10.97 -3.12 -16.42
CA ARG A 72 10.22 -2.62 -17.58
C ARG A 72 9.05 -1.73 -17.17
N ALA A 73 8.35 -2.06 -16.09
CA ALA A 73 7.28 -1.24 -15.54
C ALA A 73 7.77 0.15 -15.11
N LEU A 74 8.97 0.22 -14.52
CA LEU A 74 9.60 1.48 -14.12
C LEU A 74 9.83 2.45 -15.29
N PHE A 75 10.01 1.95 -16.52
CA PHE A 75 10.17 2.82 -17.70
C PHE A 75 8.91 3.65 -18.02
N GLU A 76 7.75 3.25 -17.51
CA GLU A 76 6.50 3.99 -17.68
C GLU A 76 6.35 5.12 -16.65
N MET A 77 7.19 5.14 -15.60
CA MET A 77 7.20 6.15 -14.55
C MET A 77 7.84 7.44 -15.04
N ARG A 78 7.36 8.58 -14.53
CA ARG A 78 7.92 9.91 -14.81
C ARG A 78 8.26 10.62 -13.52
N LYS A 79 9.23 11.54 -13.58
CA LYS A 79 9.52 12.44 -12.46
C LYS A 79 8.26 13.24 -12.09
N GLY A 80 7.97 13.35 -10.80
CA GLY A 80 6.81 14.00 -10.23
C GLY A 80 5.50 13.19 -10.31
N ALA A 81 5.51 11.98 -10.89
CA ALA A 81 4.29 11.19 -11.02
C ALA A 81 3.80 10.64 -9.68
N VAL A 82 2.49 10.57 -9.52
CA VAL A 82 1.81 9.86 -8.44
C VAL A 82 1.37 8.48 -8.95
N GLY A 83 1.99 7.44 -8.38
CA GLY A 83 1.77 6.05 -8.75
C GLY A 83 0.98 5.25 -7.72
N ASN A 84 0.34 4.16 -8.17
CA ASN A 84 -0.11 3.06 -7.31
C ASN A 84 0.44 1.73 -7.85
N VAL A 85 0.78 0.81 -6.95
CA VAL A 85 1.30 -0.52 -7.28
C VAL A 85 0.51 -1.56 -6.51
N GLY A 86 -0.28 -2.36 -7.23
CA GLY A 86 -1.00 -3.49 -6.67
C GLY A 86 -0.08 -4.67 -6.34
N VAL A 87 -0.60 -5.61 -5.56
CA VAL A 87 0.06 -6.91 -5.31
C VAL A 87 0.29 -7.64 -6.63
N GLY A 88 1.48 -8.24 -6.78
CA GLY A 88 1.75 -9.19 -7.85
C GLY A 88 3.12 -8.99 -8.49
N ILE A 89 3.28 -9.40 -9.74
CA ILE A 89 4.61 -9.55 -10.36
C ILE A 89 5.46 -8.26 -10.37
N ALA A 90 4.80 -7.09 -10.31
CA ALA A 90 5.42 -5.76 -10.36
C ALA A 90 5.55 -5.06 -8.99
N ASP A 91 5.16 -5.69 -7.87
CA ASP A 91 5.22 -5.09 -6.53
C ASP A 91 6.64 -4.72 -6.05
N GLY A 92 7.67 -5.23 -6.74
CA GLY A 92 9.07 -4.88 -6.54
C GLY A 92 9.54 -3.56 -7.18
N ILE A 93 8.68 -2.82 -7.90
CA ILE A 93 9.07 -1.59 -8.62
C ILE A 93 9.75 -0.55 -7.73
N GLY A 94 9.31 -0.39 -6.48
CA GLY A 94 9.94 0.55 -5.54
C GLY A 94 11.37 0.18 -5.16
N LEU A 95 11.66 -1.12 -5.01
CA LEU A 95 13.02 -1.61 -4.75
C LEU A 95 13.90 -1.45 -5.98
N VAL A 96 13.36 -1.72 -7.17
CA VAL A 96 14.07 -1.47 -8.44
C VAL A 96 14.38 0.01 -8.61
N ALA A 97 13.43 0.92 -8.35
CA ALA A 97 13.68 2.35 -8.44
C ALA A 97 14.75 2.83 -7.47
N ARG A 98 14.84 2.22 -6.27
CA ARG A 98 15.94 2.51 -5.33
C ARG A 98 17.29 2.02 -5.86
N GLU A 99 17.33 0.82 -6.43
CA GLU A 99 18.54 0.27 -7.05
C GLU A 99 19.07 1.19 -8.17
N GLU A 100 18.16 1.71 -9.01
CA GLU A 100 18.46 2.63 -10.12
C GLU A 100 18.66 4.10 -9.66
N GLY A 101 18.47 4.41 -8.37
CA GLY A 101 18.70 5.73 -7.80
C GLY A 101 17.64 6.79 -8.15
N CYS A 102 16.42 6.38 -8.50
CA CYS A 102 15.33 7.27 -8.89
C CYS A 102 14.07 7.14 -8.02
N ALA A 103 14.13 6.44 -6.88
CA ALA A 103 12.97 6.26 -5.99
C ALA A 103 12.38 7.57 -5.47
N ASP A 104 13.20 8.61 -5.30
CA ASP A 104 12.77 9.93 -4.82
C ASP A 104 12.22 10.83 -5.94
N ASP A 105 12.28 10.40 -7.20
CA ASP A 105 11.78 11.18 -8.34
C ASP A 105 10.25 11.13 -8.47
N PHE A 106 9.57 10.20 -7.80
CA PHE A 106 8.12 10.00 -7.88
C PHE A 106 7.57 9.56 -6.52
N ILE A 107 6.24 9.48 -6.38
CA ILE A 107 5.61 9.00 -5.14
C ILE A 107 4.69 7.84 -5.42
N LEU A 108 4.77 6.79 -4.61
CA LEU A 108 3.84 5.67 -4.64
C LEU A 108 2.83 5.80 -3.50
N THR A 109 1.57 5.47 -3.79
CA THR A 109 0.45 5.51 -2.84
C THR A 109 -0.19 4.13 -2.76
N VAL A 110 -0.74 3.79 -1.60
CA VAL A 110 -1.50 2.56 -1.35
C VAL A 110 -2.95 2.94 -1.06
N GLU A 111 -3.89 2.17 -1.60
CA GLU A 111 -5.33 2.43 -1.53
C GLU A 111 -5.85 2.51 -0.08
N THR A 112 -5.22 1.80 0.85
CA THR A 112 -5.60 1.81 2.27
C THR A 112 -5.16 3.07 3.02
N GLY A 113 -4.41 3.97 2.38
CA GLY A 113 -4.04 5.28 2.93
C GLY A 113 -2.54 5.64 2.96
N PRO A 114 -1.59 4.70 3.10
CA PRO A 114 -0.15 5.02 3.12
C PRO A 114 0.33 5.74 1.85
N ILE A 115 1.18 6.76 2.02
CA ILE A 115 1.82 7.52 0.95
C ILE A 115 3.33 7.51 1.15
N GLY A 116 4.05 7.06 0.13
CA GLY A 116 5.50 6.93 0.11
C GLY A 116 6.03 5.87 1.06
N GLY A 117 7.33 5.94 1.31
CA GLY A 117 8.05 4.98 2.14
C GLY A 117 8.35 3.67 1.43
N ILE A 118 8.69 2.66 2.23
CA ILE A 118 9.13 1.34 1.77
C ILE A 118 8.08 0.33 2.18
N THR A 119 7.42 -0.28 1.20
CA THR A 119 6.44 -1.34 1.46
C THR A 119 7.15 -2.63 1.82
N SER A 120 6.76 -3.23 2.93
CA SER A 120 7.19 -4.58 3.28
C SER A 120 6.53 -5.60 2.33
N GLN A 121 7.26 -6.65 1.96
CA GLN A 121 6.80 -7.68 1.03
C GLN A 121 6.29 -8.92 1.80
N GLY A 122 5.49 -9.77 1.16
CA GLY A 122 5.06 -11.06 1.71
C GLY A 122 4.06 -10.95 2.86
N ILE A 123 4.29 -11.65 3.98
CA ILE A 123 3.35 -11.74 5.12
C ILE A 123 3.11 -10.37 5.79
N ALA A 124 4.05 -9.44 5.64
CA ALA A 124 3.93 -8.07 6.12
C ALA A 124 3.44 -7.09 5.04
N PHE A 125 2.91 -7.58 3.92
CA PHE A 125 2.30 -6.74 2.88
C PHE A 125 1.20 -5.87 3.50
N GLY A 126 1.26 -4.57 3.24
CA GLY A 126 0.39 -3.55 3.85
C GLY A 126 1.00 -2.80 5.03
N ALA A 127 2.18 -3.21 5.53
CA ALA A 127 2.99 -2.39 6.43
C ALA A 127 4.05 -1.60 5.63
N ASN A 128 4.18 -0.33 5.96
CA ASN A 128 5.17 0.56 5.39
C ASN A 128 6.05 1.15 6.50
N VAL A 129 7.32 1.40 6.16
CA VAL A 129 8.23 2.21 6.97
C VAL A 129 8.65 3.45 6.18
N ASN A 130 9.10 4.50 6.86
CA ASN A 130 9.51 5.76 6.25
C ASN A 130 8.38 6.40 5.38
N THR A 131 7.11 6.19 5.77
CA THR A 131 5.96 6.80 5.09
C THR A 131 6.01 8.32 5.21
N ARG A 132 5.50 9.02 4.19
CA ARG A 132 5.45 10.49 4.14
C ARG A 132 4.14 11.01 4.73
N ALA A 133 3.06 10.26 4.53
CA ALA A 133 1.76 10.54 5.11
C ALA A 133 0.93 9.24 5.19
N ILE A 134 -0.12 9.27 6.00
CA ILE A 134 -1.16 8.24 6.05
C ILE A 134 -2.51 8.95 6.03
N LEU A 135 -3.29 8.73 5.00
CA LEU A 135 -4.68 9.21 4.90
C LEU A 135 -5.64 8.13 5.40
N ASP A 136 -6.88 8.50 5.72
CA ASP A 136 -7.93 7.48 5.79
C ASP A 136 -8.23 6.95 4.38
N MET A 137 -8.60 5.68 4.32
CA MET A 137 -8.83 4.95 3.09
C MET A 137 -9.93 5.60 2.22
N THR A 138 -10.96 6.18 2.84
CA THR A 138 -12.05 6.84 2.10
C THR A 138 -11.51 8.04 1.32
N SER A 139 -10.76 8.93 1.98
CA SER A 139 -10.14 10.08 1.31
C SER A 139 -9.15 9.67 0.22
N GLN A 140 -8.45 8.54 0.40
CA GLN A 140 -7.56 8.00 -0.64
C GLN A 140 -8.34 7.54 -1.88
N PHE A 141 -9.48 6.88 -1.69
CA PHE A 141 -10.35 6.50 -2.81
C PHE A 141 -10.98 7.71 -3.48
N ASP A 142 -11.37 8.75 -2.73
CA ASP A 142 -11.83 10.01 -3.33
C ASP A 142 -10.77 10.59 -4.30
N PHE A 143 -9.49 10.54 -3.91
CA PHE A 143 -8.38 10.93 -4.77
C PHE A 143 -8.22 10.02 -6.01
N TYR A 144 -8.36 8.71 -5.85
CA TYR A 144 -8.29 7.75 -6.97
C TYR A 144 -9.46 7.94 -7.95
N HIS A 145 -10.68 8.00 -7.44
CA HIS A 145 -11.89 8.24 -8.23
C HIS A 145 -11.83 9.59 -8.96
N GLY A 146 -11.22 10.61 -8.34
CA GLY A 146 -10.94 11.90 -8.97
C GLY A 146 -9.87 11.88 -10.08
N GLY A 147 -9.29 10.72 -10.40
CA GLY A 147 -8.26 10.57 -11.43
C GLY A 147 -6.89 11.10 -11.00
N GLY A 148 -6.62 11.10 -9.68
CA GLY A 148 -5.38 11.61 -9.10
C GLY A 148 -4.12 10.80 -9.42
N LEU A 149 -4.28 9.56 -9.88
CA LEU A 149 -3.16 8.69 -10.28
C LEU A 149 -2.70 8.99 -11.71
N ASP A 150 -1.41 9.27 -11.86
CA ASP A 150 -0.76 9.38 -13.16
C ASP A 150 -0.52 8.01 -13.80
N VAL A 151 -0.15 7.03 -12.98
CA VAL A 151 0.14 5.65 -13.40
C VAL A 151 -0.29 4.65 -12.33
N CYS A 152 -0.84 3.51 -12.75
CA CYS A 152 -1.06 2.37 -11.88
C CYS A 152 -0.48 1.07 -12.47
N TYR A 153 0.02 0.21 -11.59
CA TYR A 153 0.57 -1.10 -11.94
C TYR A 153 -0.28 -2.19 -11.29
N LEU A 154 -1.04 -2.91 -12.09
CA LEU A 154 -2.02 -3.89 -11.60
C LEU A 154 -1.74 -5.27 -12.19
N SER A 155 -1.87 -6.30 -11.37
CA SER A 155 -1.84 -7.68 -11.86
C SER A 155 -3.14 -8.09 -12.54
N PHE A 156 -3.04 -9.02 -13.47
CA PHE A 156 -4.19 -9.62 -14.15
C PHE A 156 -4.11 -11.13 -14.16
N ALA A 157 -5.28 -11.79 -14.17
CA ALA A 157 -5.36 -13.23 -14.38
C ALA A 157 -5.54 -13.56 -15.87
N GLU A 158 -6.48 -12.88 -16.54
CA GLU A 158 -6.79 -13.07 -17.96
C GLU A 158 -6.96 -11.72 -18.65
N VAL A 159 -6.59 -11.66 -19.93
CA VAL A 159 -6.82 -10.50 -20.81
C VAL A 159 -7.38 -11.02 -22.13
N ASP A 160 -8.45 -10.41 -22.61
CA ASP A 160 -9.04 -10.76 -23.92
C ASP A 160 -8.55 -9.85 -25.05
N GLN A 161 -8.94 -10.17 -26.29
CA GLN A 161 -8.58 -9.41 -27.49
C GLN A 161 -9.11 -7.97 -27.51
N HIS A 162 -10.11 -7.65 -26.69
CA HIS A 162 -10.69 -6.32 -26.57
C HIS A 162 -9.98 -5.48 -25.49
N GLY A 163 -9.01 -6.07 -24.78
CA GLY A 163 -8.29 -5.44 -23.68
C GLY A 163 -9.07 -5.48 -22.37
N ASN A 164 -10.14 -6.28 -22.26
CA ASN A 164 -10.81 -6.49 -20.98
C ASN A 164 -9.91 -7.31 -20.07
N VAL A 165 -9.89 -6.97 -18.79
CA VAL A 165 -9.03 -7.60 -17.79
C VAL A 165 -9.87 -8.34 -16.76
N GLY A 166 -9.65 -9.65 -16.63
CA GLY A 166 -10.27 -10.50 -15.63
C GLY A 166 -9.39 -10.64 -14.39
N VAL A 167 -9.94 -10.26 -13.22
CA VAL A 167 -9.27 -10.42 -11.91
C VAL A 167 -10.15 -11.00 -10.80
N HIS A 168 -11.48 -10.82 -10.90
CA HIS A 168 -12.39 -11.03 -9.78
C HIS A 168 -12.77 -12.50 -9.53
N LYS A 169 -12.56 -13.37 -10.51
CA LYS A 169 -12.73 -14.82 -10.45
C LYS A 169 -11.59 -15.50 -11.19
N PHE A 170 -11.05 -16.57 -10.62
CA PHE A 170 -9.98 -17.34 -11.24
C PHE A 170 -10.09 -18.82 -10.85
N ASN A 171 -10.01 -19.73 -11.83
CA ASN A 171 -10.10 -21.18 -11.63
C ASN A 171 -11.27 -21.61 -10.71
N GLY A 172 -12.46 -21.02 -10.93
CA GLY A 172 -13.68 -21.30 -10.15
C GLY A 172 -13.73 -20.67 -8.76
N LYS A 173 -12.68 -19.97 -8.31
CA LYS A 173 -12.64 -19.26 -7.02
C LYS A 173 -13.03 -17.80 -7.19
N ILE A 174 -13.72 -17.26 -6.19
CA ILE A 174 -14.03 -15.82 -6.08
C ILE A 174 -12.85 -15.15 -5.38
N MET A 175 -12.19 -14.22 -6.08
CA MET A 175 -11.09 -13.42 -5.54
C MET A 175 -11.58 -12.06 -5.01
N GLY A 176 -12.67 -11.55 -5.58
CA GLY A 176 -13.13 -10.19 -5.34
C GLY A 176 -12.33 -9.16 -6.14
N THR A 177 -12.73 -7.90 -6.05
CA THR A 177 -12.11 -6.81 -6.83
C THR A 177 -10.99 -6.10 -6.06
N GLY A 178 -11.04 -6.10 -4.72
CA GLY A 178 -10.26 -5.14 -3.93
C GLY A 178 -10.49 -3.72 -4.45
N GLY A 179 -9.42 -2.92 -4.53
CA GLY A 179 -9.44 -1.60 -5.18
C GLY A 179 -9.20 -1.62 -6.70
N PHE A 180 -9.17 -2.79 -7.37
CA PHE A 180 -8.79 -2.87 -8.78
C PHE A 180 -9.65 -1.99 -9.69
N ILE A 181 -10.98 -2.02 -9.50
CA ILE A 181 -11.92 -1.23 -10.30
C ILE A 181 -11.69 0.26 -10.02
N ASP A 182 -11.62 0.64 -8.75
CA ASP A 182 -11.43 2.02 -8.31
C ASP A 182 -10.14 2.66 -8.84
N ILE A 183 -9.07 1.87 -8.93
CA ILE A 183 -7.75 2.31 -9.43
C ILE A 183 -7.74 2.36 -10.97
N SER A 184 -8.34 1.38 -11.64
CA SER A 184 -8.25 1.24 -13.10
C SER A 184 -9.24 2.13 -13.87
N ALA A 185 -10.34 2.53 -13.26
CA ALA A 185 -11.46 3.18 -13.95
C ALA A 185 -11.16 4.59 -14.47
N THR A 186 -10.43 5.42 -13.74
CA THR A 186 -10.34 6.87 -14.00
C THR A 186 -8.92 7.38 -14.24
N ARG A 187 -7.91 6.50 -14.20
CA ARG A 187 -6.50 6.90 -14.34
C ARG A 187 -6.17 7.50 -15.72
N ARG A 188 -5.02 8.18 -15.81
CA ARG A 188 -4.45 8.61 -17.10
C ARG A 188 -3.72 7.48 -17.83
N LYS A 189 -2.93 6.67 -17.11
CA LYS A 189 -2.23 5.46 -17.65
C LYS A 189 -2.36 4.25 -16.72
N SER A 190 -2.54 3.05 -17.29
CA SER A 190 -2.50 1.77 -16.56
C SER A 190 -1.58 0.83 -17.30
N CYS A 191 -0.68 0.22 -16.54
CA CYS A 191 0.25 -0.80 -17.00
C CYS A 191 -0.09 -2.10 -16.27
N SER A 192 -0.60 -3.08 -17.01
CA SER A 192 -1.00 -4.36 -16.43
C SER A 192 0.05 -5.43 -16.74
N ALA A 193 0.40 -6.26 -15.76
CA ALA A 193 1.36 -7.35 -15.93
C ALA A 193 0.81 -8.68 -15.40
N ALA A 194 1.06 -9.77 -16.14
CA ALA A 194 0.51 -11.09 -15.82
C ALA A 194 0.99 -11.56 -14.44
N HIS A 195 0.07 -12.16 -13.67
CA HIS A 195 0.32 -12.54 -12.28
C HIS A 195 1.45 -13.57 -12.10
#